data_AF-A0AA97HRV2-F1
#
_entry.id   AF-A0AA97HRV2-F1
#
_cell.length_a   1.000
_cell.length_b   1.000
_cell.length_c   1.000
_cell.angle_alpha   90.00
_cell.angle_beta   90.00
_cell.angle_gamma   90.00
#
_symmetry.space_group_name_H-M   'P 1'
#
loop_
_entity.id
_entity.type
_entity.pdbx_description
1 polymer ?
#
loop_
_entity_poly.entity_id
_entity_poly.type
_entity_poly.pdbx_seq_one_letter_code
_entity_poly.pdbx_strand_id
1 'polypeptide(L)'
;MIKDTNGFGKNNIKSWIFCICLLLGFVSAGAKTTNRLKLSSTLNFNKTIIKAEKFGVIPNTLKDMAPKLNNLINEASKYTNVTIEFQKGRYDIWPEHSPKRDYFISNTSSEIECPSKTKTIALLLEEFNDITIEGNGALFVLHGKTTNFAFVNCNGVKMQNISFDYKRPTMSELKLEKISNHSITASVNPSSTFDISNGQIDFYGKNWHLNKHHTIAIDPKLSTAYYSDFSPLLNSQAKRIAPFKVVFKGDFTESNYKKGQVLTVRDPIRDQVGGFIGYSKNIELKNVNMHYMHGMGIVSQFSENITYDGVKVKPRKETGRKIAAFADSFHFSGCKGQITIKNCTTSGAHDDAVNIHGTHLKVIEKIANNKINLKFMHHQTYGFDAFFKGDTLNFVKPKSLQNYGVGIVKKVSKISDRELQITLDNNLPVGFKIGDVVENITWTPSVLIKNNYFSGTNTRGVLLTTRRKSIIENNVFYRTGMHAILIANDASSWYESGAVRDVTIKGNQFIECGYNLSPNSYVINIWPENHKEIPNYFVHENIVVENNLFKIFDTPILRAKSAKGLIFKNNKIVSSNILRHLKGNKPSFYFQQCKDVFVELNKTNHGVFDFIEIKNMTNNNITVKNKK
;
A
#
# COMPACT_ATOMS: atom_id res chain seq x y z
N MET A 1 -44.00 4.10 -45.35
CA MET A 1 -44.90 4.49 -46.46
C MET A 1 -45.19 5.98 -46.29
N ILE A 2 -44.81 6.79 -47.29
CA ILE A 2 -45.22 8.22 -47.47
C ILE A 2 -44.60 9.14 -46.39
N LYS A 3 -43.78 10.19 -46.62
CA LYS A 3 -43.49 11.17 -47.69
C LYS A 3 -42.02 11.63 -47.45
N ASP A 4 -41.14 11.82 -48.43
CA ASP A 4 -41.04 12.98 -49.36
C ASP A 4 -40.87 14.31 -48.58
N THR A 5 -39.88 15.19 -48.81
CA THR A 5 -39.25 15.61 -50.07
C THR A 5 -38.03 16.53 -49.81
N ASN A 6 -37.04 16.43 -50.72
CA ASN A 6 -36.28 17.48 -51.43
C ASN A 6 -35.54 18.61 -50.68
N GLY A 7 -34.33 19.01 -51.05
CA GLY A 7 -33.48 18.57 -52.16
C GLY A 7 -32.40 19.61 -52.54
N PHE A 8 -31.51 19.15 -53.43
CA PHE A 8 -30.56 19.87 -54.30
C PHE A 8 -29.44 20.69 -53.64
N GLY A 9 -28.18 20.64 -54.05
CA GLY A 9 -27.42 20.04 -55.17
C GLY A 9 -26.00 20.67 -55.10
N LYS A 10 -24.93 20.36 -55.84
CA LYS A 10 -24.60 19.51 -56.98
C LYS A 10 -23.05 19.60 -57.13
N ASN A 11 -22.45 18.61 -57.79
CA ASN A 11 -21.16 18.62 -58.53
C ASN A 11 -19.84 18.57 -57.69
N ASN A 12 -19.10 17.46 -57.55
CA ASN A 12 -18.44 16.55 -58.51
C ASN A 12 -17.40 17.22 -59.44
N ILE A 13 -16.09 16.91 -59.27
CA ILE A 13 -15.19 16.25 -60.26
C ILE A 13 -13.67 16.40 -59.94
N LYS A 14 -13.08 15.21 -59.68
CA LYS A 14 -11.82 14.57 -60.13
C LYS A 14 -10.40 15.17 -59.95
N SER A 15 -9.59 14.32 -59.30
CA SER A 15 -8.18 13.89 -59.50
C SER A 15 -7.34 14.47 -60.66
N TRP A 16 -6.01 14.51 -60.47
CA TRP A 16 -5.02 13.62 -61.13
C TRP A 16 -3.59 13.79 -60.54
N ILE A 17 -2.75 12.78 -60.75
CA ILE A 17 -1.39 12.53 -60.23
C ILE A 17 -0.36 12.80 -61.36
N PHE A 18 0.85 13.34 -61.08
CA PHE A 18 2.19 12.79 -61.40
C PHE A 18 3.36 13.82 -61.35
N CYS A 19 4.56 13.28 -61.05
CA CYS A 19 5.87 13.87 -60.77
C CYS A 19 6.65 14.49 -61.96
N ILE A 20 7.71 15.30 -61.67
CA ILE A 20 9.16 15.11 -62.02
C ILE A 20 9.96 16.46 -62.05
N CYS A 21 10.93 16.56 -61.11
CA CYS A 21 12.36 16.91 -61.15
C CYS A 21 13.03 18.13 -61.87
N LEU A 22 14.03 18.71 -61.13
CA LEU A 22 15.38 19.26 -61.50
C LEU A 22 15.45 20.64 -62.23
N LEU A 23 16.40 21.60 -62.06
CA LEU A 23 17.65 21.83 -61.29
C LEU A 23 18.15 23.29 -61.58
N LEU A 24 19.15 23.79 -60.82
CA LEU A 24 20.06 24.97 -61.02
C LEU A 24 19.55 26.35 -60.50
N GLY A 25 20.32 27.19 -59.80
CA GLY A 25 21.75 27.22 -59.45
C GLY A 25 22.09 28.27 -58.37
N PHE A 26 23.34 28.25 -57.90
CA PHE A 26 23.96 29.14 -56.91
C PHE A 26 24.18 30.60 -57.42
N VAL A 27 24.16 31.59 -56.51
CA VAL A 27 25.23 32.60 -56.24
C VAL A 27 24.75 33.63 -55.20
N SER A 28 25.68 34.04 -54.34
CA SER A 28 25.64 34.94 -53.17
C SER A 28 25.30 36.42 -53.43
N ALA A 29 24.69 37.10 -52.45
CA ALA A 29 25.17 38.36 -51.84
C ALA A 29 24.13 39.00 -50.87
N GLY A 30 24.61 39.50 -49.72
CA GLY A 30 24.25 40.83 -49.21
C GLY A 30 22.95 41.04 -48.42
N ALA A 31 23.04 40.83 -47.10
CA ALA A 31 22.36 41.53 -45.99
C ALA A 31 21.04 42.32 -46.22
N LYS A 32 19.96 41.86 -45.57
CA LYS A 32 19.03 42.74 -44.83
C LYS A 32 18.76 42.14 -43.45
N THR A 33 19.33 42.78 -42.44
CA THR A 33 19.09 42.57 -41.01
C THR A 33 17.61 42.73 -40.68
N THR A 34 16.92 41.63 -40.40
CA THR A 34 15.67 41.65 -39.62
C THR A 34 16.01 41.24 -38.20
N ASN A 35 16.09 42.22 -37.30
CA ASN A 35 16.15 42.01 -35.86
C ASN A 35 14.85 41.32 -35.41
N ARG A 36 14.85 39.99 -35.36
CA ARG A 36 13.89 39.24 -34.56
C ARG A 36 14.43 39.19 -33.13
N LEU A 37 14.01 40.16 -32.32
CA LEU A 37 14.07 40.04 -30.87
C LEU A 37 13.31 38.78 -30.46
N LYS A 38 14.05 37.72 -30.09
CA LYS A 38 13.48 36.66 -29.25
C LYS A 38 13.21 37.31 -27.90
N LEU A 39 11.95 37.66 -27.65
CA LEU A 39 11.44 37.73 -26.29
C LEU A 39 11.55 36.33 -25.70
N SER A 40 12.69 36.00 -25.08
CA SER A 40 12.68 34.98 -24.04
C SER A 40 11.95 35.59 -22.85
N SER A 41 10.62 35.52 -22.87
CA SER A 41 9.87 35.59 -21.63
C SER A 41 10.22 34.34 -20.85
N THR A 42 11.30 34.39 -20.07
CA THR A 42 11.37 33.64 -18.82
C THR A 42 10.13 34.07 -18.03
N LEU A 43 9.04 33.32 -18.17
CA LEU A 43 7.91 33.39 -17.27
C LEU A 43 8.46 33.04 -15.89
N ASN A 44 8.87 34.07 -15.13
CA ASN A 44 9.01 33.96 -13.69
C ASN A 44 7.61 33.66 -13.16
N PHE A 45 7.30 32.37 -12.98
CA PHE A 45 6.15 31.97 -12.18
C PHE A 45 6.47 32.34 -10.74
N ASN A 46 6.13 33.59 -10.37
CA ASN A 46 6.20 34.02 -8.98
C ASN A 46 5.38 33.05 -8.14
N LYS A 47 6.07 32.38 -7.21
CA LYS A 47 5.46 31.45 -6.27
C LYS A 47 4.39 32.20 -5.46
N THR A 48 3.13 31.79 -5.58
CA THR A 48 2.04 32.41 -4.82
C THR A 48 2.01 31.82 -3.42
N ILE A 49 2.01 32.65 -2.38
CA ILE A 49 1.92 32.21 -0.98
C ILE A 49 0.58 32.66 -0.40
N ILE A 50 -0.24 31.69 0.00
CA ILE A 50 -1.55 31.90 0.62
C ILE A 50 -1.45 31.47 2.09
N LYS A 51 -1.56 32.45 3.00
CA LYS A 51 -1.64 32.18 4.43
C LYS A 51 -3.06 31.72 4.78
N ALA A 52 -3.20 30.53 5.36
CA ALA A 52 -4.50 29.92 5.69
C ALA A 52 -5.34 30.81 6.63
N GLU A 53 -4.69 31.56 7.53
CA GLU A 53 -5.35 32.50 8.45
C GLU A 53 -6.19 33.57 7.73
N LYS A 54 -5.79 33.99 6.51
CA LYS A 54 -6.52 35.00 5.72
C LYS A 54 -7.87 34.48 5.23
N PHE A 55 -8.07 33.17 5.24
CA PHE A 55 -9.32 32.49 4.92
C PHE A 55 -10.07 32.06 6.20
N GLY A 56 -9.64 32.56 7.36
CA GLY A 56 -10.23 32.26 8.65
C GLY A 56 -9.91 30.85 9.16
N VAL A 57 -8.98 30.13 8.53
CA VAL A 57 -8.49 28.82 8.97
C VAL A 57 -7.50 29.05 10.13
N ILE A 58 -8.05 29.11 11.34
CA ILE A 58 -7.35 29.52 12.57
C ILE A 58 -7.22 28.32 13.50
N PRO A 59 -6.02 28.01 14.01
CA PRO A 59 -5.82 26.87 14.90
C PRO A 59 -6.42 27.11 16.29
N ASN A 60 -6.56 26.02 17.06
CA ASN A 60 -6.97 25.96 18.46
C ASN A 60 -8.35 26.54 18.78
N THR A 61 -9.20 26.71 17.77
CA THR A 61 -10.56 27.26 17.96
C THR A 61 -11.57 26.20 18.40
N LEU A 62 -11.25 24.90 18.24
CA LEU A 62 -12.15 23.75 18.44
C LEU A 62 -13.44 23.81 17.61
N LYS A 63 -13.46 24.68 16.58
CA LYS A 63 -14.55 24.84 15.62
C LYS A 63 -14.22 24.06 14.36
N ASP A 64 -15.26 23.72 13.61
CA ASP A 64 -15.10 23.02 12.33
C ASP A 64 -14.42 23.91 11.29
N MET A 65 -13.25 23.46 10.84
CA MET A 65 -12.44 24.14 9.83
C MET A 65 -12.78 23.69 8.40
N ALA A 66 -13.56 22.61 8.21
CA ALA A 66 -13.83 22.06 6.88
C ALA A 66 -14.38 23.10 5.87
N PRO A 67 -15.39 23.95 6.20
CA PRO A 67 -15.89 24.94 5.25
C PRO A 67 -14.82 25.94 4.80
N LYS A 68 -13.97 26.39 5.73
CA LYS A 68 -12.94 27.39 5.47
C LYS A 68 -11.75 26.78 4.72
N LEU A 69 -11.39 25.54 5.02
CA LEU A 69 -10.40 24.77 4.27
C LEU A 69 -10.83 24.57 2.82
N ASN A 70 -12.10 24.24 2.58
CA ASN A 70 -12.62 24.10 1.23
C ASN A 70 -12.52 25.41 0.45
N ASN A 71 -12.87 26.54 1.07
CA ASN A 71 -12.75 27.85 0.44
C ASN A 71 -11.28 28.20 0.12
N LEU A 72 -10.37 27.95 1.06
CA LEU A 72 -8.93 28.16 0.87
C LEU A 72 -8.36 27.31 -0.29
N ILE A 73 -8.74 26.03 -0.36
CA ILE A 73 -8.29 25.14 -1.43
C ILE A 73 -8.88 25.57 -2.79
N ASN A 74 -10.15 25.95 -2.83
CA ASN A 74 -10.79 26.48 -4.05
C ASN A 74 -10.16 27.79 -4.53
N GLU A 75 -9.64 28.62 -3.63
CA GLU A 75 -8.87 29.79 -4.03
C GLU A 75 -7.49 29.38 -4.55
N ALA A 76 -6.81 28.46 -3.87
CA ALA A 76 -5.50 27.99 -4.28
C ALA A 76 -5.50 27.35 -5.68
N SER A 77 -6.60 26.71 -6.09
CA SER A 77 -6.72 26.08 -7.42
C SER A 77 -6.68 27.06 -8.59
N LYS A 78 -6.82 28.37 -8.33
CA LYS A 78 -6.71 29.43 -9.35
C LYS A 78 -5.27 29.75 -9.74
N TYR A 79 -4.29 29.23 -9.01
CA TYR A 79 -2.87 29.52 -9.22
C TYR A 79 -2.11 28.26 -9.62
N THR A 80 -1.09 28.44 -10.45
CA THR A 80 -0.02 27.45 -10.64
C THR A 80 1.16 27.83 -9.73
N ASN A 81 1.91 26.84 -9.23
CA ASN A 81 3.03 27.09 -8.30
C ASN A 81 2.61 27.86 -7.03
N VAL A 82 1.74 27.24 -6.23
CA VAL A 82 1.13 27.84 -5.03
C VAL A 82 1.61 27.17 -3.73
N THR A 83 1.71 27.93 -2.65
CA THR A 83 1.96 27.42 -1.30
C THR A 83 0.88 27.86 -0.35
N ILE A 84 0.23 26.89 0.31
CA ILE A 84 -0.67 27.14 1.42
C ILE A 84 0.12 26.99 2.72
N GLU A 85 0.16 28.05 3.52
CA GLU A 85 0.86 28.07 4.82
C GLU A 85 -0.14 28.04 5.98
N PHE A 86 -0.03 27.01 6.81
CA PHE A 86 -0.76 26.90 8.07
C PHE A 86 0.07 27.44 9.24
N GLN A 87 -0.62 27.89 10.28
CA GLN A 87 0.02 28.18 11.56
C GLN A 87 0.13 26.91 12.39
N LYS A 88 1.11 26.86 13.29
CA LYS A 88 1.20 25.77 14.26
C LYS A 88 -0.05 25.74 15.14
N GLY A 89 -0.65 24.57 15.28
CA GLY A 89 -1.73 24.33 16.24
C GLY A 89 -2.74 23.30 15.75
N ARG A 90 -3.80 23.12 16.53
CA ARG A 90 -4.83 22.11 16.28
C ARG A 90 -5.95 22.65 15.39
N TYR A 91 -6.29 21.94 14.33
CA TYR A 91 -7.42 22.24 13.45
C TYR A 91 -8.41 21.09 13.51
N ASP A 92 -9.65 21.37 13.93
CA ASP A 92 -10.68 20.33 14.04
C ASP A 92 -11.53 20.30 12.77
N ILE A 93 -11.77 19.11 12.22
CA ILE A 93 -12.46 18.90 10.94
C ILE A 93 -13.59 17.90 11.13
N TRP A 94 -14.80 18.28 10.74
CA TRP A 94 -15.98 17.44 10.81
C TRP A 94 -16.41 16.91 9.43
N PRO A 95 -16.91 15.66 9.37
CA PRO A 95 -17.32 15.03 8.12
C PRO A 95 -18.54 15.71 7.47
N GLU A 96 -19.37 16.43 8.24
CA GLU A 96 -20.58 17.08 7.74
C GLU A 96 -20.32 18.11 6.64
N HIS A 97 -19.23 18.88 6.78
CA HIS A 97 -18.85 19.92 5.81
C HIS A 97 -17.57 19.58 5.04
N SER A 98 -17.07 18.35 5.18
CA SER A 98 -15.95 17.86 4.39
C SER A 98 -16.41 17.45 2.99
N PRO A 99 -15.60 17.66 1.93
CA PRO A 99 -15.93 17.23 0.58
C PRO A 99 -16.12 15.72 0.50
N LYS A 100 -17.00 15.32 -0.40
CA LYS A 100 -17.35 13.93 -0.69
C LYS A 100 -17.08 13.61 -2.16
N ARG A 101 -16.43 12.48 -2.43
CA ARG A 101 -16.09 12.00 -3.78
C ARG A 101 -16.25 10.49 -3.87
N ASP A 102 -16.75 10.01 -4.99
CA ASP A 102 -16.81 8.58 -5.25
C ASP A 102 -15.47 8.11 -5.83
N TYR A 103 -14.74 7.33 -5.04
CA TYR A 103 -13.48 6.74 -5.47
C TYR A 103 -13.47 5.24 -5.25
N PHE A 104 -13.20 4.52 -6.33
CA PHE A 104 -12.79 3.13 -6.28
C PHE A 104 -11.31 3.05 -5.91
N ILE A 105 -11.04 2.64 -4.68
CA ILE A 105 -9.69 2.54 -4.13
C ILE A 105 -9.36 1.06 -3.93
N SER A 106 -8.21 0.63 -4.46
CA SER A 106 -7.70 -0.73 -4.37
C SER A 106 -7.62 -1.22 -2.92
N ASN A 107 -7.95 -2.50 -2.70
CA ASN A 107 -7.79 -3.22 -1.43
C ASN A 107 -8.61 -2.66 -0.25
N THR A 108 -9.64 -1.85 -0.49
CA THR A 108 -10.49 -1.28 0.57
C THR A 108 -11.70 -2.17 0.87
N SER A 109 -12.72 -2.18 0.01
CA SER A 109 -14.01 -2.79 0.32
C SER A 109 -14.75 -3.19 -0.96
N SER A 110 -15.46 -4.31 -0.88
CA SER A 110 -16.36 -4.75 -1.96
C SER A 110 -17.66 -3.97 -2.02
N GLU A 111 -18.40 -4.14 -3.12
CA GLU A 111 -19.77 -3.66 -3.31
C GLU A 111 -20.75 -4.25 -2.29
N ILE A 112 -20.44 -5.41 -1.69
CA ILE A 112 -21.29 -6.05 -0.67
C ILE A 112 -20.96 -5.48 0.72
N GLU A 113 -19.68 -5.39 1.08
CA GLU A 113 -19.25 -4.87 2.38
C GLU A 113 -19.53 -3.37 2.53
N CYS A 114 -19.37 -2.62 1.44
CA CYS A 114 -19.57 -1.17 1.41
C CYS A 114 -20.03 -0.75 0.00
N PRO A 115 -21.35 -0.74 -0.26
CA PRO A 115 -21.91 -0.39 -1.57
C PRO A 115 -21.54 1.02 -2.01
N SER A 116 -21.58 1.99 -1.09
CA SER A 116 -21.15 3.36 -1.36
C SER A 116 -19.64 3.45 -1.50
N LYS A 117 -19.18 4.09 -2.58
CA LYS A 117 -17.75 4.42 -2.78
C LYS A 117 -17.40 5.85 -2.41
N THR A 118 -18.33 6.53 -1.72
CA THR A 118 -18.16 7.90 -1.29
C THR A 118 -17.14 8.00 -0.17
N LYS A 119 -16.06 8.73 -0.42
CA LYS A 119 -15.03 9.09 0.55
C LYS A 119 -15.30 10.49 1.06
N THR A 120 -15.32 10.66 2.37
CA THR A 120 -15.38 11.98 3.03
C THR A 120 -13.95 12.39 3.31
N ILE A 121 -13.50 13.55 2.83
CA ILE A 121 -12.07 13.87 2.75
C ILE A 121 -11.78 15.20 3.44
N ALA A 122 -10.79 15.25 4.33
CA ALA A 122 -10.44 16.46 5.07
C ALA A 122 -9.67 17.49 4.22
N LEU A 123 -8.66 17.04 3.47
CA LEU A 123 -7.91 17.86 2.51
C LEU A 123 -7.98 17.25 1.12
N LEU A 124 -8.83 17.78 0.25
CA LEU A 124 -9.02 17.30 -1.12
C LEU A 124 -8.30 18.23 -2.11
N LEU A 125 -7.32 17.72 -2.84
CA LEU A 125 -6.71 18.40 -3.98
C LEU A 125 -7.05 17.62 -5.26
N GLU A 126 -7.67 18.29 -6.22
CA GLU A 126 -7.97 17.75 -7.54
C GLU A 126 -7.34 18.66 -8.60
N GLU A 127 -6.61 18.08 -9.56
CA GLU A 127 -6.09 18.78 -10.74
C GLU A 127 -5.08 19.91 -10.46
N PHE A 128 -4.41 19.88 -9.32
CA PHE A 128 -3.36 20.84 -8.99
C PHE A 128 -2.06 20.60 -9.76
N ASN A 129 -1.41 21.69 -10.18
CA ASN A 129 -0.08 21.69 -10.77
C ASN A 129 0.85 22.58 -9.92
N ASP A 130 1.87 21.95 -9.33
CA ASP A 130 2.86 22.57 -8.44
C ASP A 130 2.22 23.24 -7.22
N ILE A 131 1.86 22.45 -6.20
CA ILE A 131 1.32 22.94 -4.92
C ILE A 131 2.17 22.45 -3.74
N THR A 132 2.49 23.36 -2.82
CA THR A 132 3.04 23.03 -1.51
C THR A 132 2.01 23.29 -0.41
N ILE A 133 1.79 22.31 0.45
CA ILE A 133 1.07 22.47 1.71
C ILE A 133 2.11 22.48 2.83
N GLU A 134 2.36 23.65 3.40
CA GLU A 134 3.26 23.86 4.53
C GLU A 134 2.48 23.92 5.85
N GLY A 135 2.64 22.90 6.68
CA GLY A 135 1.93 22.80 7.95
C GLY A 135 2.48 23.64 9.09
N ASN A 136 3.78 23.96 9.08
CA ASN A 136 4.48 24.57 10.22
C ASN A 136 4.17 23.90 11.58
N GLY A 137 3.94 22.58 11.60
CA GLY A 137 3.55 21.83 12.80
C GLY A 137 2.06 21.80 13.10
N ALA A 138 1.19 22.06 12.12
CA ALA A 138 -0.26 21.86 12.23
C ALA A 138 -0.64 20.42 12.58
N LEU A 139 -1.66 20.27 13.44
CA LEU A 139 -2.31 19.01 13.78
C LEU A 139 -3.78 19.06 13.36
N PHE A 140 -4.15 18.34 12.32
CA PHE A 140 -5.54 18.16 11.91
C PHE A 140 -6.18 17.03 12.73
N VAL A 141 -7.28 17.31 13.42
CA VAL A 141 -8.02 16.37 14.25
C VAL A 141 -9.39 16.11 13.64
N LEU A 142 -9.62 14.89 13.17
CA LEU A 142 -10.84 14.50 12.47
C LEU A 142 -11.92 13.96 13.45
N HIS A 143 -13.18 14.33 13.23
CA HIS A 143 -14.33 14.00 14.08
C HIS A 143 -15.32 13.02 13.43
N GLY A 144 -14.84 11.83 13.08
CA GLY A 144 -15.66 10.77 12.50
C GLY A 144 -14.87 9.92 11.51
N LYS A 145 -15.60 9.15 10.69
CA LYS A 145 -15.00 8.40 9.57
C LYS A 145 -14.67 9.36 8.44
N THR A 146 -13.39 9.64 8.23
CA THR A 146 -12.93 10.63 7.23
C THR A 146 -11.56 10.23 6.73
N THR A 147 -11.28 10.43 5.45
CA THR A 147 -9.95 10.30 4.84
C THR A 147 -9.14 11.56 5.09
N ASN A 148 -7.89 11.45 5.55
CA ASN A 148 -7.12 12.63 5.99
C ASN A 148 -6.77 13.57 4.84
N PHE A 149 -6.40 13.02 3.69
CA PHE A 149 -6.16 13.78 2.48
C PHE A 149 -6.40 12.94 1.22
N ALA A 150 -6.72 13.59 0.11
CA ALA A 150 -6.74 12.97 -1.22
C ALA A 150 -6.10 13.90 -2.25
N PHE A 151 -5.17 13.38 -3.04
CA PHE A 151 -4.56 14.04 -4.19
C PHE A 151 -4.95 13.27 -5.45
N VAL A 152 -5.73 13.88 -6.33
CA VAL A 152 -6.27 13.22 -7.52
C VAL A 152 -5.96 14.03 -8.77
N ASN A 153 -5.42 13.39 -9.81
CA ASN A 153 -5.02 14.04 -11.06
C ASN A 153 -4.04 15.23 -10.85
N CYS A 154 -3.24 15.19 -9.78
CA CYS A 154 -2.30 16.26 -9.46
C CYS A 154 -0.90 16.00 -10.02
N ASN A 155 -0.15 17.05 -10.30
CA ASN A 155 1.26 16.97 -10.68
C ASN A 155 2.09 17.95 -9.83
N GLY A 156 3.07 17.45 -9.07
CA GLY A 156 3.93 18.31 -8.25
C GLY A 156 3.27 18.72 -6.93
N VAL A 157 2.83 17.75 -6.13
CA VAL A 157 2.30 18.02 -4.78
C VAL A 157 3.38 17.78 -3.74
N LYS A 158 3.61 18.77 -2.89
CA LYS A 158 4.46 18.63 -1.70
C LYS A 158 3.66 18.94 -0.44
N MET A 159 3.46 17.96 0.44
CA MET A 159 2.85 18.19 1.75
C MET A 159 3.89 17.98 2.84
N GLN A 160 4.12 18.98 3.69
CA GLN A 160 5.17 18.90 4.70
C GLN A 160 4.83 19.51 6.07
N ASN A 161 5.48 18.95 7.10
CA ASN A 161 5.39 19.40 8.50
C ASN A 161 3.95 19.43 9.06
N ILE A 162 3.16 18.40 8.74
CA ILE A 162 1.75 18.25 9.14
C ILE A 162 1.56 16.97 9.95
N SER A 163 0.60 16.99 10.88
CA SER A 163 0.14 15.81 11.60
C SER A 163 -1.36 15.62 11.45
N PHE A 164 -1.82 14.37 11.42
CA PHE A 164 -3.23 13.99 11.42
C PHE A 164 -3.53 13.05 12.58
N ASP A 165 -4.67 13.24 13.24
CA ASP A 165 -5.18 12.34 14.28
C ASP A 165 -6.71 12.43 14.34
N TYR A 166 -7.34 11.59 15.16
CA TYR A 166 -8.79 11.56 15.30
C TYR A 166 -9.16 11.90 16.74
N LYS A 167 -10.26 12.65 16.91
CA LYS A 167 -10.81 12.93 18.24
C LYS A 167 -11.23 11.62 18.92
N ARG A 168 -11.86 10.73 18.15
CA ARG A 168 -12.26 9.39 18.54
C ARG A 168 -11.93 8.43 17.40
N PRO A 169 -10.80 7.69 17.50
CA PRO A 169 -10.46 6.63 16.56
C PRO A 169 -11.61 5.62 16.43
N THR A 170 -11.79 5.03 15.26
CA THR A 170 -12.77 3.97 14.97
C THR A 170 -12.38 2.60 15.52
N MET A 171 -11.60 2.60 16.59
CA MET A 171 -10.98 1.44 17.19
C MET A 171 -10.80 1.66 18.68
N SER A 172 -11.03 0.61 19.47
CA SER A 172 -10.96 0.66 20.92
C SER A 172 -9.83 -0.22 21.44
N GLU A 173 -9.33 0.11 22.61
CA GLU A 173 -8.29 -0.66 23.28
C GLU A 173 -8.70 -0.94 24.73
N LEU A 174 -8.50 -2.17 25.19
CA LEU A 174 -8.76 -2.60 26.56
C LEU A 174 -7.53 -3.34 27.11
N LYS A 175 -6.97 -2.84 28.21
CA LYS A 175 -5.88 -3.51 28.92
C LYS A 175 -6.45 -4.50 29.93
N LEU A 176 -6.05 -5.76 29.84
CA LEU A 176 -6.46 -6.82 30.77
C LEU A 176 -5.64 -6.73 32.07
N GLU A 177 -6.28 -6.44 33.20
CA GLU A 177 -5.61 -6.19 34.48
C GLU A 177 -5.62 -7.40 35.42
N LYS A 178 -6.76 -8.09 35.48
CA LYS A 178 -6.98 -9.31 36.25
C LYS A 178 -7.72 -10.31 35.38
N ILE A 179 -7.32 -11.57 35.44
CA ILE A 179 -7.92 -12.68 34.69
C ILE A 179 -8.05 -13.84 35.67
N SER A 180 -9.23 -14.44 35.70
CA SER A 180 -9.52 -15.75 36.27
C SER A 180 -10.45 -16.50 35.33
N ASN A 181 -10.69 -17.78 35.60
CA ASN A 181 -11.59 -18.60 34.79
C ASN A 181 -13.05 -18.09 34.77
N HIS A 182 -13.43 -17.23 35.73
CA HIS A 182 -14.81 -16.75 35.88
C HIS A 182 -14.96 -15.23 35.74
N SER A 183 -13.85 -14.49 35.66
CA SER A 183 -13.89 -13.04 35.57
C SER A 183 -12.63 -12.41 34.98
N ILE A 184 -12.84 -11.36 34.17
CA ILE A 184 -11.78 -10.50 33.68
C ILE A 184 -12.06 -9.06 34.10
N THR A 185 -11.08 -8.38 34.68
CA THR A 185 -11.12 -6.93 34.87
C THR A 185 -10.23 -6.26 33.83
N ALA A 186 -10.79 -5.32 33.09
CA ALA A 186 -10.07 -4.57 32.06
C ALA A 186 -10.24 -3.05 32.20
N SER A 187 -9.20 -2.33 31.79
CA SER A 187 -9.21 -0.87 31.69
C SER A 187 -9.29 -0.45 30.22
N VAL A 188 -10.35 0.25 29.86
CA VAL A 188 -10.57 0.80 28.52
C VAL A 188 -9.69 2.04 28.33
N ASN A 189 -9.04 2.18 27.17
CA ASN A 189 -8.26 3.38 26.87
C ASN A 189 -9.18 4.62 26.80
N PRO A 190 -8.85 5.74 27.47
CA PRO A 190 -9.66 6.98 27.44
C PRO A 190 -9.87 7.61 26.06
N SER A 191 -9.12 7.22 25.04
CA SER A 191 -9.41 7.59 23.64
C SER A 191 -10.65 6.87 23.08
N SER A 192 -11.25 5.97 23.86
CA SER A 192 -12.44 5.19 23.47
C SER A 192 -13.68 5.67 24.18
N THR A 193 -14.78 5.72 23.43
CA THR A 193 -16.14 5.89 23.93
C THR A 193 -16.86 4.55 23.89
N PHE A 194 -17.51 4.20 25.00
CA PHE A 194 -18.20 2.93 25.17
C PHE A 194 -19.37 3.06 26.14
N ASP A 195 -20.36 2.20 25.96
CA ASP A 195 -21.46 2.02 26.90
C ASP A 195 -21.61 0.54 27.29
N ILE A 196 -22.37 0.28 28.35
CA ILE A 196 -22.76 -1.06 28.75
C ILE A 196 -24.28 -1.11 28.91
N SER A 197 -24.95 -1.86 28.05
CA SER A 197 -26.40 -2.07 28.09
C SER A 197 -26.70 -3.57 28.14
N ASN A 198 -27.64 -3.99 28.98
CA ASN A 198 -28.00 -5.41 29.18
C ASN A 198 -26.79 -6.34 29.41
N GLY A 199 -25.78 -5.85 30.12
CA GLY A 199 -24.54 -6.59 30.41
C GLY A 199 -23.59 -6.72 29.23
N GLN A 200 -23.81 -6.02 28.11
CA GLN A 200 -22.95 -6.07 26.92
C GLN A 200 -22.22 -4.75 26.73
N ILE A 201 -20.92 -4.81 26.43
CA ILE A 201 -20.13 -3.62 26.10
C ILE A 201 -20.30 -3.27 24.62
N ASP A 202 -20.60 -2.02 24.33
CA ASP A 202 -20.63 -1.49 22.97
C ASP A 202 -19.69 -0.29 22.83
N PHE A 203 -18.98 -0.22 21.71
CA PHE A 203 -18.07 0.87 21.38
C PHE A 203 -18.63 1.68 20.23
N TYR A 204 -18.73 2.98 20.45
CA TYR A 204 -19.30 3.89 19.46
C TYR A 204 -18.43 5.13 19.27
N GLY A 205 -18.79 5.93 18.28
CA GLY A 205 -18.28 7.26 18.04
C GLY A 205 -19.28 8.06 17.21
N LYS A 206 -18.87 9.21 16.72
CA LYS A 206 -19.75 10.07 15.92
C LYS A 206 -20.18 9.35 14.62
N ASN A 207 -21.47 9.04 14.53
CA ASN A 207 -22.13 8.37 13.39
C ASN A 207 -21.63 6.94 13.11
N TRP A 208 -21.13 6.22 14.12
CA TRP A 208 -20.78 4.80 13.99
C TRP A 208 -20.79 4.06 15.34
N HIS A 209 -21.04 2.76 15.30
CA HIS A 209 -20.81 1.79 16.39
C HIS A 209 -20.06 0.57 15.83
N LEU A 210 -19.42 -0.22 16.70
CA LEU A 210 -18.73 -1.44 16.27
C LEU A 210 -19.74 -2.58 16.05
N ASN A 211 -19.86 -3.03 14.80
CA ASN A 211 -20.70 -4.18 14.47
C ASN A 211 -19.94 -5.51 14.53
N LYS A 212 -18.63 -5.44 14.29
CA LYS A 212 -17.71 -6.58 14.28
C LYS A 212 -16.53 -6.28 15.19
N HIS A 213 -15.98 -7.32 15.79
CA HIS A 213 -14.96 -7.23 16.82
C HIS A 213 -13.65 -7.89 16.38
N HIS A 214 -13.14 -7.48 15.22
CA HIS A 214 -11.82 -7.95 14.77
C HIS A 214 -10.76 -7.53 15.76
N THR A 215 -10.03 -8.50 16.33
CA THR A 215 -9.23 -8.27 17.53
C THR A 215 -7.78 -8.69 17.37
N ILE A 216 -6.89 -7.80 17.78
CA ILE A 216 -5.45 -8.08 17.95
C ILE A 216 -5.10 -7.92 19.42
N ALA A 217 -4.47 -8.93 20.00
CA ALA A 217 -3.91 -8.88 21.34
C ALA A 217 -2.45 -8.46 21.29
N ILE A 218 -2.13 -7.34 21.92
CA ILE A 218 -0.77 -6.79 22.01
C ILE A 218 -0.21 -7.13 23.39
N ASP A 219 1.01 -7.67 23.43
CA ASP A 219 1.83 -7.74 24.63
C ASP A 219 2.75 -6.51 24.69
N PRO A 220 2.49 -5.52 25.56
CA PRO A 220 3.31 -4.31 25.61
C PRO A 220 4.72 -4.55 26.14
N LYS A 221 4.95 -5.63 26.89
CA LYS A 221 6.28 -5.95 27.43
C LYS A 221 7.16 -6.55 26.35
N LEU A 222 6.59 -7.47 25.56
CA LEU A 222 7.29 -8.12 24.46
C LEU A 222 7.20 -7.34 23.15
N SER A 223 6.37 -6.31 23.05
CA SER A 223 6.12 -5.59 21.79
C SER A 223 5.71 -6.53 20.66
N THR A 224 4.89 -7.53 20.98
CA THR A 224 4.34 -8.50 20.02
C THR A 224 2.82 -8.34 19.92
N ALA A 225 2.27 -8.69 18.78
CA ALA A 225 0.87 -8.59 18.42
C ALA A 225 0.41 -9.90 17.75
N TYR A 226 -0.71 -10.45 18.20
CA TYR A 226 -1.30 -11.70 17.72
C TYR A 226 -2.77 -11.51 17.39
N TYR A 227 -3.27 -12.23 16.37
CA TYR A 227 -4.72 -12.39 16.21
C TYR A 227 -5.32 -12.96 17.49
N SER A 228 -6.46 -12.43 17.88
CA SER A 228 -7.19 -12.83 19.07
C SER A 228 -8.68 -12.80 18.77
N ASP A 229 -9.45 -13.48 19.60
CA ASP A 229 -10.90 -13.46 19.57
C ASP A 229 -11.42 -12.48 20.64
N PHE A 230 -12.51 -11.76 20.35
CA PHE A 230 -13.21 -10.91 21.33
C PHE A 230 -14.42 -11.61 21.93
N SER A 231 -14.90 -12.69 21.31
CA SER A 231 -16.12 -13.42 21.68
C SER A 231 -16.19 -13.82 23.15
N PRO A 232 -15.09 -14.20 23.85
CA PRO A 232 -15.18 -14.47 25.28
C PRO A 232 -15.67 -13.27 26.11
N LEU A 233 -15.33 -12.03 25.73
CA LEU A 233 -15.83 -10.83 26.42
C LEU A 233 -17.29 -10.53 26.05
N LEU A 234 -17.69 -10.77 24.80
CA LEU A 234 -19.08 -10.61 24.34
C LEU A 234 -20.02 -11.65 24.97
N ASN A 235 -19.54 -12.87 25.19
CA ASN A 235 -20.33 -13.95 25.81
C ASN A 235 -20.38 -13.84 27.35
N SER A 236 -19.92 -12.72 27.91
CA SER A 236 -19.86 -12.48 29.34
C SER A 236 -20.73 -11.29 29.76
N GLN A 237 -20.97 -11.18 31.07
CA GLN A 237 -21.69 -10.06 31.67
C GLN A 237 -20.70 -8.95 32.05
N ALA A 238 -20.72 -7.86 31.29
CA ALA A 238 -19.95 -6.65 31.52
C ALA A 238 -20.65 -5.74 32.55
N LYS A 239 -19.87 -5.18 33.48
CA LYS A 239 -20.31 -4.13 34.42
C LYS A 239 -19.24 -3.05 34.55
N ARG A 240 -19.63 -1.79 34.39
CA ARG A 240 -18.75 -0.64 34.67
C ARG A 240 -18.53 -0.53 36.18
N ILE A 241 -17.27 -0.50 36.61
CA ILE A 241 -16.89 -0.36 38.02
C ILE A 241 -16.10 0.93 38.30
N ALA A 242 -15.65 1.63 37.26
CA ALA A 242 -15.11 2.99 37.29
C ALA A 242 -15.19 3.61 35.87
N PRO A 243 -14.94 4.92 35.65
CA PRO A 243 -15.14 5.59 34.35
C PRO A 243 -14.60 4.85 33.12
N PHE A 244 -13.45 4.19 33.25
CA PHE A 244 -12.81 3.41 32.19
C PHE A 244 -12.46 1.99 32.63
N LYS A 245 -13.17 1.44 33.62
CA LYS A 245 -12.88 0.12 34.17
C LYS A 245 -14.11 -0.76 34.14
N VAL A 246 -13.97 -1.93 33.55
CA VAL A 246 -15.04 -2.88 33.31
C VAL A 246 -14.65 -4.22 33.90
N VAL A 247 -15.59 -4.86 34.59
CA VAL A 247 -15.49 -6.26 34.96
C VAL A 247 -16.41 -7.08 34.04
N PHE A 248 -15.86 -8.13 33.47
CA PHE A 248 -16.55 -9.14 32.68
C PHE A 248 -16.68 -10.39 33.54
N LYS A 249 -17.88 -10.93 33.68
CA LYS A 249 -18.18 -12.17 34.43
C LYS A 249 -18.75 -13.21 33.47
N GLY A 250 -18.09 -14.34 33.35
CA GLY A 250 -18.41 -15.39 32.37
C GLY A 250 -17.34 -16.48 32.42
N ASP A 251 -17.46 -17.47 31.55
CA ASP A 251 -16.45 -18.54 31.43
C ASP A 251 -15.28 -18.10 30.53
N PHE A 252 -14.08 -18.11 31.09
CA PHE A 252 -12.83 -17.75 30.42
C PHE A 252 -11.80 -18.89 30.43
N THR A 253 -12.20 -20.10 30.82
CA THR A 253 -11.32 -21.29 30.89
C THR A 253 -10.55 -21.54 29.59
N GLU A 254 -11.24 -21.44 28.45
CA GLU A 254 -10.67 -21.65 27.11
C GLU A 254 -10.05 -20.37 26.48
N SER A 255 -10.04 -19.25 27.21
CA SER A 255 -9.48 -18.00 26.67
C SER A 255 -7.95 -17.99 26.75
N ASN A 256 -7.29 -17.61 25.66
CA ASN A 256 -5.81 -17.47 25.61
C ASN A 256 -5.30 -16.11 26.10
N TYR A 257 -6.12 -15.37 26.84
CA TYR A 257 -5.80 -14.03 27.32
C TYR A 257 -4.75 -14.05 28.41
N LYS A 258 -3.87 -13.03 28.41
CA LYS A 258 -2.80 -12.88 29.39
C LYS A 258 -2.89 -11.53 30.09
N LYS A 259 -2.64 -11.55 31.41
CA LYS A 259 -2.55 -10.33 32.21
C LYS A 259 -1.55 -9.35 31.61
N GLY A 260 -1.98 -8.10 31.46
CA GLY A 260 -1.17 -7.01 30.90
C GLY A 260 -1.28 -6.86 29.39
N GLN A 261 -1.91 -7.79 28.66
CA GLN A 261 -2.20 -7.61 27.25
C GLN A 261 -3.17 -6.44 27.04
N VAL A 262 -3.03 -5.79 25.89
CA VAL A 262 -3.99 -4.82 25.38
C VAL A 262 -4.72 -5.47 24.23
N LEU A 263 -6.01 -5.75 24.41
CA LEU A 263 -6.89 -6.15 23.33
C LEU A 263 -7.26 -4.90 22.56
N THR A 264 -7.17 -4.99 21.25
CA THR A 264 -7.49 -3.89 20.36
C THR A 264 -8.57 -4.36 19.41
N VAL A 265 -9.66 -3.61 19.26
CA VAL A 265 -10.90 -4.08 18.62
C VAL A 265 -11.47 -3.05 17.67
N ARG A 266 -11.85 -3.50 16.47
CA ARG A 266 -12.41 -2.67 15.41
C ARG A 266 -13.38 -3.44 14.51
N ASP A 267 -14.19 -2.70 13.77
CA ASP A 267 -14.91 -3.20 12.60
C ASP A 267 -13.91 -3.35 11.44
N PRO A 268 -13.85 -4.50 10.77
CA PRO A 268 -12.85 -4.73 9.73
C PRO A 268 -13.09 -3.97 8.42
N ILE A 269 -14.30 -3.44 8.20
CA ILE A 269 -14.69 -2.80 6.92
C ILE A 269 -13.86 -1.54 6.68
N ARG A 270 -13.21 -1.45 5.51
CA ARG A 270 -12.38 -0.31 5.09
C ARG A 270 -13.19 0.60 4.15
N ASP A 271 -14.12 1.36 4.70
CA ASP A 271 -14.98 2.30 3.96
C ASP A 271 -14.30 3.65 3.66
N GLN A 272 -13.22 4.00 4.37
CA GLN A 272 -12.31 5.12 4.11
C GLN A 272 -10.85 4.65 3.96
N VAL A 273 -9.93 5.58 3.73
CA VAL A 273 -8.48 5.35 3.78
C VAL A 273 -7.80 6.44 4.60
N GLY A 274 -6.58 6.21 5.06
CA GLY A 274 -5.77 7.22 5.74
C GLY A 274 -5.43 8.39 4.82
N GLY A 275 -5.01 8.10 3.59
CA GLY A 275 -4.82 9.08 2.54
C GLY A 275 -4.92 8.44 1.16
N PHE A 276 -5.33 9.20 0.15
CA PHE A 276 -5.46 8.72 -1.23
C PHE A 276 -4.58 9.55 -2.18
N ILE A 277 -3.79 8.88 -3.01
CA ILE A 277 -3.00 9.51 -4.07
C ILE A 277 -3.33 8.78 -5.36
N GLY A 278 -4.28 9.33 -6.12
CA GLY A 278 -4.85 8.68 -7.31
C GLY A 278 -4.45 9.41 -8.58
N TYR A 279 -4.00 8.68 -9.61
CA TYR A 279 -3.77 9.23 -10.94
C TYR A 279 -2.86 10.47 -10.96
N SER A 280 -1.93 10.54 -10.01
CA SER A 280 -1.13 11.74 -9.74
C SER A 280 0.35 11.48 -10.01
N LYS A 281 1.12 12.56 -10.18
CA LYS A 281 2.54 12.50 -10.52
C LYS A 281 3.37 13.45 -9.66
N ASN A 282 4.61 13.06 -9.34
CA ASN A 282 5.57 13.86 -8.60
C ASN A 282 5.01 14.30 -7.24
N ILE A 283 4.84 13.33 -6.34
CA ILE A 283 4.23 13.54 -5.03
C ILE A 283 5.27 13.38 -3.94
N GLU A 284 5.37 14.35 -3.04
CA GLU A 284 6.27 14.33 -1.89
C GLU A 284 5.50 14.55 -0.58
N LEU A 285 5.59 13.58 0.33
CA LEU A 285 5.19 13.73 1.73
C LEU A 285 6.44 13.84 2.58
N LYS A 286 6.63 14.98 3.25
CA LYS A 286 7.84 15.24 4.05
C LYS A 286 7.50 15.59 5.50
N ASN A 287 8.00 14.81 6.46
CA ASN A 287 7.71 15.01 7.89
C ASN A 287 6.20 15.03 8.20
N VAL A 288 5.44 14.11 7.58
CA VAL A 288 4.00 13.96 7.81
C VAL A 288 3.76 12.89 8.89
N ASN A 289 3.02 13.22 9.95
CA ASN A 289 2.68 12.27 11.01
C ASN A 289 1.23 11.81 10.89
N MET A 290 1.01 10.52 10.69
CA MET A 290 -0.29 9.87 10.71
C MET A 290 -0.46 9.16 12.05
N HIS A 291 -1.14 9.81 13.00
CA HIS A 291 -1.35 9.25 14.33
C HIS A 291 -2.51 8.27 14.41
N TYR A 292 -3.42 8.38 13.46
CA TYR A 292 -4.46 7.40 13.23
C TYR A 292 -4.95 7.46 11.77
N MET A 293 -5.36 6.32 11.22
CA MET A 293 -5.96 6.17 9.90
C MET A 293 -7.13 5.20 9.98
N HIS A 294 -8.31 5.65 9.56
CA HIS A 294 -9.50 4.82 9.42
C HIS A 294 -9.48 4.06 8.09
N GLY A 295 -9.75 2.76 8.12
CA GLY A 295 -9.71 1.93 6.92
C GLY A 295 -8.29 1.64 6.44
N MET A 296 -8.03 1.72 5.14
CA MET A 296 -6.69 1.45 4.61
C MET A 296 -5.67 2.53 5.03
N GLY A 297 -4.37 2.32 4.77
CA GLY A 297 -3.33 3.31 5.03
C GLY A 297 -3.32 4.47 4.05
N ILE A 298 -2.12 4.97 3.72
CA ILE A 298 -1.94 5.85 2.57
C ILE A 298 -1.90 4.99 1.32
N VAL A 299 -2.96 5.04 0.51
CA VAL A 299 -3.09 4.30 -0.75
C VAL A 299 -2.69 5.19 -1.92
N SER A 300 -1.62 4.82 -2.59
CA SER A 300 -1.20 5.37 -3.87
C SER A 300 -1.64 4.45 -4.99
N GLN A 301 -2.44 4.96 -5.90
CA GLN A 301 -3.08 4.20 -6.97
C GLN A 301 -2.79 4.86 -8.31
N PHE A 302 -2.30 4.08 -9.29
CA PHE A 302 -2.04 4.56 -10.65
C PHE A 302 -1.32 5.90 -10.72
N SER A 303 -0.29 6.04 -9.88
CA SER A 303 0.47 7.28 -9.69
C SER A 303 1.95 7.08 -10.02
N GLU A 304 2.65 8.17 -10.34
CA GLU A 304 4.04 8.17 -10.83
C GLU A 304 4.95 9.04 -9.94
N ASN A 305 6.13 8.55 -9.60
CA ASN A 305 7.15 9.31 -8.82
C ASN A 305 6.63 9.79 -7.45
N ILE A 306 6.71 8.91 -6.46
CA ILE A 306 6.20 9.16 -5.10
C ILE A 306 7.35 9.09 -4.10
N THR A 307 7.48 10.10 -3.25
CA THR A 307 8.48 10.17 -2.20
C THR A 307 7.82 10.39 -0.85
N TYR A 308 8.01 9.45 0.07
CA TYR A 308 7.74 9.60 1.50
C TYR A 308 9.07 9.76 2.22
N ASP A 309 9.30 10.94 2.80
CA ASP A 309 10.51 11.28 3.55
C ASP A 309 10.15 11.69 4.99
N GLY A 310 10.51 10.87 5.98
CA GLY A 310 10.20 11.19 7.36
C GLY A 310 8.72 11.05 7.72
N VAL A 311 7.94 10.29 6.96
CA VAL A 311 6.53 10.00 7.27
C VAL A 311 6.45 9.03 8.45
N LYS A 312 5.62 9.35 9.45
CA LYS A 312 5.48 8.54 10.67
C LYS A 312 4.04 8.07 10.83
N VAL A 313 3.81 6.77 10.72
CA VAL A 313 2.55 6.11 11.07
C VAL A 313 2.71 5.52 12.47
N LYS A 314 2.32 6.29 13.50
CA LYS A 314 2.43 5.84 14.89
C LYS A 314 1.51 6.65 15.81
N PRO A 315 0.92 6.02 16.84
CA PRO A 315 0.07 6.74 17.78
C PRO A 315 0.87 7.78 18.57
N ARG A 316 0.17 8.83 19.01
CA ARG A 316 0.74 9.83 19.92
C ARG A 316 0.95 9.23 21.32
N LYS A 317 2.16 9.40 21.87
CA LYS A 317 2.57 8.75 23.13
C LYS A 317 1.65 9.13 24.30
N GLU A 318 1.24 10.38 24.37
CA GLU A 318 0.37 10.92 25.41
C GLU A 318 -1.05 10.34 25.37
N THR A 319 -1.48 9.73 24.26
CA THR A 319 -2.80 9.09 24.16
C THR A 319 -2.82 7.67 24.75
N GLY A 320 -1.65 7.10 25.06
CA GLY A 320 -1.52 5.72 25.53
C GLY A 320 -1.88 4.64 24.50
N ARG A 321 -2.43 5.03 23.34
CA ARG A 321 -2.82 4.13 22.24
C ARG A 321 -1.65 3.30 21.75
N LYS A 322 -1.96 2.09 21.27
CA LYS A 322 -1.03 1.17 20.63
C LYS A 322 -1.15 1.15 19.12
N ILE A 323 -2.31 1.54 18.59
CA ILE A 323 -2.62 1.39 17.16
C ILE A 323 -2.81 2.75 16.46
N ALA A 324 -2.27 2.82 15.25
CA ALA A 324 -2.37 3.94 14.31
C ALA A 324 -3.10 3.57 13.01
N ALA A 325 -3.23 2.30 12.63
CA ALA A 325 -3.86 1.92 11.37
C ALA A 325 -4.64 0.60 11.47
N PHE A 326 -5.79 0.53 10.79
CA PHE A 326 -6.56 -0.72 10.65
C PHE A 326 -5.89 -1.75 9.76
N ALA A 327 -5.10 -1.28 8.80
CA ALA A 327 -4.53 -2.09 7.75
C ALA A 327 -3.10 -1.60 7.48
N ASP A 328 -2.68 -1.64 6.22
CA ASP A 328 -1.32 -1.29 5.81
C ASP A 328 -1.01 0.16 6.20
N SER A 329 0.27 0.48 6.38
CA SER A 329 0.69 1.88 6.58
C SER A 329 0.82 2.60 5.24
N PHE A 330 1.61 2.02 4.32
CA PHE A 330 1.82 2.55 2.97
C PHE A 330 1.47 1.48 1.93
N HIS A 331 0.57 1.80 1.01
CA HIS A 331 0.07 0.84 0.04
C HIS A 331 0.13 1.43 -1.37
N PHE A 332 0.75 0.73 -2.32
CA PHE A 332 0.97 1.20 -3.68
C PHE A 332 0.42 0.18 -4.67
N SER A 333 -0.68 0.53 -5.34
CA SER A 333 -1.38 -0.32 -6.30
C SER A 333 -1.28 0.26 -7.71
N GLY A 334 -0.60 -0.44 -8.61
CA GLY A 334 -0.45 -0.04 -10.01
C GLY A 334 0.33 1.27 -10.21
N CYS A 335 1.35 1.57 -9.39
CA CYS A 335 2.18 2.78 -9.56
C CYS A 335 3.31 2.58 -10.60
N LYS A 336 3.93 3.67 -11.06
CA LYS A 336 5.11 3.64 -11.96
C LYS A 336 6.17 4.67 -11.60
N GLY A 337 7.27 4.70 -12.36
CA GLY A 337 8.39 5.59 -12.11
C GLY A 337 9.17 5.13 -10.88
N GLN A 338 9.47 6.05 -9.96
CA GLN A 338 10.20 5.77 -8.72
C GLN A 338 9.31 5.91 -7.49
N ILE A 339 9.27 4.88 -6.63
CA ILE A 339 8.77 4.99 -5.26
C ILE A 339 9.98 5.09 -4.31
N THR A 340 10.00 6.12 -3.48
CA THR A 340 11.02 6.30 -2.44
C THR A 340 10.35 6.40 -1.07
N ILE A 341 10.70 5.48 -0.17
CA ILE A 341 10.28 5.49 1.24
C ILE A 341 11.54 5.60 2.07
N LYS A 342 11.80 6.78 2.64
CA LYS A 342 13.03 7.02 3.41
C LYS A 342 12.79 7.71 4.74
N ASN A 343 13.59 7.36 5.74
CA ASN A 343 13.54 7.95 7.08
C ASN A 343 12.16 7.82 7.77
N CYS A 344 11.31 6.90 7.31
CA CYS A 344 9.95 6.71 7.80
C CYS A 344 9.91 5.80 9.04
N THR A 345 8.81 5.88 9.79
CA THR A 345 8.55 4.99 10.93
C THR A 345 7.13 4.45 10.86
N THR A 346 6.95 3.14 11.03
CA THR A 346 5.63 2.54 11.24
C THR A 346 5.59 1.79 12.58
N SER A 347 4.50 1.97 13.32
CA SER A 347 4.23 1.27 14.57
C SER A 347 2.73 1.29 14.86
N GLY A 348 2.16 0.12 15.13
CA GLY A 348 0.74 -0.02 15.47
C GLY A 348 -0.15 -0.14 14.24
N ALA A 349 0.23 -0.98 13.29
CA ALA A 349 -0.61 -1.35 12.15
C ALA A 349 -1.14 -2.77 12.35
N HIS A 350 -2.39 -3.03 11.94
CA HIS A 350 -2.97 -4.38 11.95
C HIS A 350 -2.65 -5.19 10.69
N ASP A 351 -1.94 -4.57 9.75
CA ASP A 351 -1.46 -5.16 8.51
C ASP A 351 -0.08 -4.57 8.19
N ASP A 352 0.36 -4.65 6.93
CA ASP A 352 1.75 -4.43 6.56
C ASP A 352 2.28 -3.00 6.78
N ALA A 353 3.59 -2.85 6.94
CA ALA A 353 4.17 -1.49 6.88
C ALA A 353 4.15 -0.95 5.45
N VAL A 354 4.49 -1.78 4.46
CA VAL A 354 4.53 -1.41 3.05
C VAL A 354 3.99 -2.55 2.21
N ASN A 355 3.07 -2.26 1.27
CA ASN A 355 2.69 -3.16 0.20
C ASN A 355 2.82 -2.45 -1.16
N ILE A 356 3.51 -3.04 -2.12
CA ILE A 356 3.71 -2.51 -3.48
C ILE A 356 3.40 -3.60 -4.49
N HIS A 357 2.37 -3.40 -5.30
CA HIS A 357 1.91 -4.39 -6.27
C HIS A 357 1.25 -3.78 -7.52
N GLY A 358 1.10 -4.58 -8.57
CA GLY A 358 0.11 -4.36 -9.63
C GLY A 358 -1.15 -5.21 -9.41
N THR A 359 -2.08 -5.21 -10.36
CA THR A 359 -3.26 -6.09 -10.31
C THR A 359 -3.31 -6.99 -11.54
N HIS A 360 -3.50 -8.30 -11.34
CA HIS A 360 -3.88 -9.23 -12.39
C HIS A 360 -5.37 -9.10 -12.69
N LEU A 361 -5.73 -8.91 -13.96
CA LEU A 361 -7.12 -9.02 -14.40
C LEU A 361 -7.32 -10.32 -15.19
N LYS A 362 -8.42 -11.02 -14.96
CA LYS A 362 -8.71 -12.30 -15.62
C LYS A 362 -9.37 -12.07 -16.96
N VAL A 363 -8.90 -12.76 -18.00
CA VAL A 363 -9.55 -12.82 -19.30
C VAL A 363 -10.83 -13.64 -19.19
N ILE A 364 -11.98 -13.01 -19.39
CA ILE A 364 -13.29 -13.67 -19.31
C ILE A 364 -13.87 -14.00 -20.70
N GLU A 365 -13.42 -13.31 -21.74
CA GLU A 365 -13.97 -13.47 -23.08
C GLU A 365 -12.96 -13.07 -24.16
N LYS A 366 -13.00 -13.76 -25.30
CA LYS A 366 -12.32 -13.38 -26.55
C LYS A 366 -13.36 -12.83 -27.52
N ILE A 367 -13.33 -11.53 -27.78
CA ILE A 367 -14.24 -10.85 -28.71
C ILE A 367 -13.72 -10.94 -30.15
N ALA A 368 -12.40 -10.81 -30.33
CA ALA A 368 -11.74 -10.93 -31.62
C ALA A 368 -10.29 -11.39 -31.44
N ASN A 369 -9.55 -11.54 -32.55
CA ASN A 369 -8.15 -11.95 -32.50
C ASN A 369 -7.22 -10.96 -31.79
N ASN A 370 -7.63 -9.71 -31.58
CA ASN A 370 -6.88 -8.70 -30.84
C ASN A 370 -7.74 -8.00 -29.77
N LYS A 371 -8.88 -8.59 -29.37
CA LYS A 371 -9.87 -7.93 -28.52
C LYS A 371 -10.43 -8.89 -27.47
N ILE A 372 -10.33 -8.49 -26.20
CA ILE A 372 -10.68 -9.34 -25.04
C ILE A 372 -11.46 -8.54 -23.99
N ASN A 373 -12.31 -9.23 -23.23
CA ASN A 373 -12.87 -8.71 -22.00
C ASN A 373 -12.09 -9.25 -20.80
N LEU A 374 -11.81 -8.37 -19.86
CA LEU A 374 -11.05 -8.59 -18.65
C LEU A 374 -11.92 -8.32 -17.43
N LYS A 375 -11.64 -9.00 -16.31
CA LYS A 375 -12.38 -8.87 -15.07
C LYS A 375 -11.47 -8.69 -13.86
N PHE A 376 -11.83 -7.74 -13.01
CA PHE A 376 -11.35 -7.63 -11.64
C PHE A 376 -11.91 -8.78 -10.80
N MET A 377 -11.01 -9.62 -10.28
CA MET A 377 -11.41 -10.85 -9.59
C MET A 377 -11.56 -10.66 -8.09
N HIS A 378 -10.59 -10.03 -7.43
CA HIS A 378 -10.68 -9.81 -5.99
C HIS A 378 -11.83 -8.85 -5.67
N HIS A 379 -12.61 -9.15 -4.62
CA HIS A 379 -13.83 -8.40 -4.34
C HIS A 379 -13.55 -6.97 -3.85
N GLN A 380 -12.38 -6.73 -3.24
CA GLN A 380 -11.97 -5.42 -2.73
C GLN A 380 -11.07 -4.62 -3.70
N THR A 381 -10.83 -5.11 -4.92
CA THR A 381 -9.93 -4.47 -5.90
C THR A 381 -10.63 -4.40 -7.26
N TYR A 382 -11.38 -3.33 -7.50
CA TYR A 382 -12.19 -3.16 -8.70
C TYR A 382 -12.58 -1.69 -8.95
N GLY A 383 -13.19 -1.41 -10.09
CA GLY A 383 -13.88 -0.16 -10.41
C GLY A 383 -13.00 1.01 -10.90
N PHE A 384 -11.70 0.94 -10.65
CA PHE A 384 -10.72 1.91 -11.12
C PHE A 384 -10.14 1.55 -12.50
N ASP A 385 -9.55 2.54 -13.18
CA ASP A 385 -8.86 2.32 -14.46
C ASP A 385 -7.56 1.53 -14.25
N ALA A 386 -7.50 0.31 -14.80
CA ALA A 386 -6.31 -0.57 -14.70
C ALA A 386 -5.39 -0.55 -15.93
N PHE A 387 -5.86 0.00 -17.05
CA PHE A 387 -5.13 0.05 -18.32
C PHE A 387 -5.45 1.34 -19.08
N PHE A 388 -4.44 1.88 -19.75
CA PHE A 388 -4.53 3.06 -20.60
C PHE A 388 -4.04 2.76 -22.01
N LYS A 389 -4.46 3.57 -22.99
CA LYS A 389 -3.92 3.49 -24.35
C LYS A 389 -2.40 3.66 -24.32
N GLY A 390 -1.69 2.76 -24.99
CA GLY A 390 -0.22 2.71 -25.02
C GLY A 390 0.40 1.86 -23.92
N ASP A 391 -0.38 1.38 -22.94
CA ASP A 391 0.16 0.46 -21.93
C ASP A 391 0.58 -0.85 -22.55
N THR A 392 1.69 -1.40 -22.05
CA THR A 392 2.12 -2.76 -22.38
C THR A 392 1.58 -3.71 -21.32
N LEU A 393 1.10 -4.88 -21.73
CA LEU A 393 0.64 -5.92 -20.83
C LEU A 393 1.33 -7.26 -21.10
N ASN A 394 1.44 -8.08 -20.07
CA ASN A 394 1.84 -9.48 -20.18
C ASN A 394 0.61 -10.38 -20.07
N PHE A 395 0.58 -11.44 -20.87
CA PHE A 395 -0.32 -12.57 -20.68
C PHE A 395 0.33 -13.61 -19.78
N VAL A 396 -0.40 -14.04 -18.76
CA VAL A 396 0.13 -14.87 -17.66
C VAL A 396 -0.79 -16.07 -17.41
N LYS A 397 -0.19 -17.25 -17.29
CA LYS A 397 -0.92 -18.47 -16.89
C LYS A 397 -1.16 -18.44 -15.37
N PRO A 398 -2.41 -18.42 -14.87
CA PRO A 398 -2.68 -18.18 -13.45
C PRO A 398 -2.11 -19.27 -12.54
N LYS A 399 -2.13 -20.55 -12.95
CA LYS A 399 -1.63 -21.65 -12.12
C LYS A 399 -0.10 -21.66 -11.99
N SER A 400 0.63 -21.24 -13.01
CA SER A 400 2.11 -21.27 -13.00
C SER A 400 2.76 -19.90 -12.85
N LEU A 401 1.97 -18.82 -12.96
CA LEU A 401 2.43 -17.44 -13.08
C LEU A 401 3.44 -17.26 -14.22
N GLN A 402 3.29 -18.07 -15.28
CA GLN A 402 4.17 -18.04 -16.44
C GLN A 402 3.73 -16.95 -17.42
N ASN A 403 4.61 -16.00 -17.67
CA ASN A 403 4.45 -15.02 -18.75
C ASN A 403 4.70 -15.73 -20.09
N TYR A 404 3.77 -15.58 -21.04
CA TYR A 404 3.85 -16.29 -22.33
C TYR A 404 3.56 -15.40 -23.56
N GLY A 405 3.24 -14.12 -23.37
CA GLY A 405 3.03 -13.19 -24.46
C GLY A 405 2.92 -11.75 -23.97
N VAL A 406 3.08 -10.81 -24.90
CA VAL A 406 3.03 -9.36 -24.67
C VAL A 406 2.00 -8.76 -25.61
N GLY A 407 1.32 -7.70 -25.19
CA GLY A 407 0.48 -6.88 -26.08
C GLY A 407 0.55 -5.41 -25.70
N ILE A 408 0.32 -4.52 -26.68
CA ILE A 408 0.19 -3.08 -26.42
C ILE A 408 -1.28 -2.70 -26.55
N VAL A 409 -1.79 -1.97 -25.58
CA VAL A 409 -3.18 -1.52 -25.52
C VAL A 409 -3.42 -0.42 -26.54
N LYS A 410 -4.27 -0.68 -27.56
CA LYS A 410 -4.75 0.35 -28.50
C LYS A 410 -5.97 1.10 -27.99
N LYS A 411 -6.86 0.41 -27.29
CA LYS A 411 -8.12 0.98 -26.78
C LYS A 411 -8.57 0.23 -25.52
N VAL A 412 -9.14 0.98 -24.58
CA VAL A 412 -9.82 0.46 -23.39
C VAL A 412 -11.24 1.03 -23.37
N SER A 413 -12.21 0.20 -23.04
CA SER A 413 -13.58 0.59 -22.74
C SER A 413 -14.01 -0.04 -21.42
N LYS A 414 -14.54 0.76 -20.48
CA LYS A 414 -15.16 0.23 -19.26
C LYS A 414 -16.53 -0.35 -19.61
N ILE A 415 -16.74 -1.64 -19.32
CA ILE A 415 -18.02 -2.34 -19.55
C ILE A 415 -18.87 -2.30 -18.28
N SER A 416 -18.23 -2.49 -17.12
CA SER A 416 -18.82 -2.32 -15.79
C SER A 416 -17.73 -1.96 -14.78
N ASP A 417 -18.07 -1.80 -13.50
CA ASP A 417 -17.05 -1.61 -12.46
C ASP A 417 -16.12 -2.83 -12.30
N ARG A 418 -16.53 -4.02 -12.75
CA ARG A 418 -15.68 -5.21 -12.71
C ARG A 418 -15.03 -5.54 -14.04
N GLU A 419 -15.52 -5.02 -15.15
CA GLU A 419 -15.15 -5.53 -16.47
C GLU A 419 -14.67 -4.44 -17.42
N LEU A 420 -13.53 -4.71 -18.06
CA LEU A 420 -12.88 -3.83 -19.04
C LEU A 420 -12.76 -4.58 -20.36
N GLN A 421 -13.04 -3.90 -21.47
CA GLN A 421 -12.76 -4.39 -22.81
C GLN A 421 -11.49 -3.75 -23.35
N ILE A 422 -10.52 -4.57 -23.76
CA ILE A 422 -9.25 -4.11 -24.29
C ILE A 422 -9.10 -4.55 -25.74
N THR A 423 -8.69 -3.60 -26.60
CA THR A 423 -8.20 -3.89 -27.96
C THR A 423 -6.70 -3.69 -27.99
N LEU A 424 -5.99 -4.68 -28.52
CA LEU A 424 -4.54 -4.72 -28.62
C LEU A 424 -4.06 -4.30 -30.00
N ASP A 425 -2.80 -3.92 -30.07
CA ASP A 425 -2.12 -3.53 -31.30
C ASP A 425 -1.88 -4.68 -32.26
N ASN A 426 -1.68 -5.87 -31.70
CA ASN A 426 -1.41 -7.13 -32.39
C ASN A 426 -2.41 -8.22 -31.99
N ASN A 427 -2.35 -9.35 -32.69
CA ASN A 427 -3.15 -10.54 -32.35
C ASN A 427 -2.73 -11.13 -31.00
N LEU A 428 -3.67 -11.84 -30.35
CA LEU A 428 -3.46 -12.58 -29.13
C LEU A 428 -2.34 -13.62 -29.31
N PRO A 429 -1.48 -13.81 -28.30
CA PRO A 429 -0.32 -14.69 -28.40
C PRO A 429 -0.72 -16.17 -28.59
N VAL A 430 0.19 -16.94 -29.18
CA VAL A 430 0.06 -18.40 -29.28
C VAL A 430 -0.11 -18.99 -27.88
N GLY A 431 -1.05 -19.94 -27.75
CA GLY A 431 -1.36 -20.57 -26.47
C GLY A 431 -2.30 -19.78 -25.58
N PHE A 432 -2.86 -18.65 -26.05
CA PHE A 432 -3.93 -17.90 -25.37
C PHE A 432 -5.11 -18.80 -24.97
N LYS A 433 -5.62 -18.62 -23.75
CA LYS A 433 -6.85 -19.28 -23.27
C LYS A 433 -7.69 -18.31 -22.45
N ILE A 434 -9.02 -18.43 -22.58
CA ILE A 434 -9.95 -17.79 -21.64
C ILE A 434 -9.65 -18.34 -20.23
N GLY A 435 -9.68 -17.46 -19.24
CA GLY A 435 -9.30 -17.75 -17.87
C GLY A 435 -7.84 -17.50 -17.53
N ASP A 436 -6.98 -17.21 -18.53
CA ASP A 436 -5.66 -16.61 -18.27
C ASP A 436 -5.81 -15.23 -17.60
N VAL A 437 -4.73 -14.71 -17.02
CA VAL A 437 -4.70 -13.35 -16.46
C VAL A 437 -3.77 -12.46 -17.27
N VAL A 438 -3.98 -11.15 -17.20
CA VAL A 438 -3.08 -10.14 -17.74
C VAL A 438 -2.55 -9.24 -16.65
N GLU A 439 -1.32 -8.78 -16.84
CA GLU A 439 -0.62 -7.88 -15.94
C GLU A 439 -0.23 -6.60 -16.70
N ASN A 440 -0.57 -5.43 -16.17
CA ASN A 440 -0.12 -4.17 -16.75
C ASN A 440 1.36 -3.94 -16.43
N ILE A 441 2.22 -3.97 -17.46
CA ILE A 441 3.66 -3.89 -17.26
C ILE A 441 4.27 -2.49 -17.37
N THR A 442 3.50 -1.54 -17.91
CA THR A 442 3.82 -0.11 -17.87
C THR A 442 3.76 0.42 -16.44
N TRP A 443 2.76 -0.03 -15.69
CA TRP A 443 2.50 0.42 -14.32
C TRP A 443 3.22 -0.43 -13.28
N THR A 444 4.55 -0.41 -13.35
CA THR A 444 5.42 -0.98 -12.32
C THR A 444 6.55 -0.03 -11.92
N PRO A 445 6.75 0.22 -10.62
CA PRO A 445 7.73 1.20 -10.15
C PRO A 445 9.09 0.54 -9.83
N SER A 446 10.16 1.30 -10.03
CA SER A 446 11.42 1.08 -9.29
C SER A 446 11.24 1.55 -7.85
N VAL A 447 11.90 0.90 -6.89
CA VAL A 447 11.62 1.09 -5.46
C VAL A 447 12.90 1.31 -4.68
N LEU A 448 12.88 2.29 -3.77
CA LEU A 448 13.91 2.50 -2.76
C LEU A 448 13.24 2.60 -1.38
N ILE A 449 13.54 1.65 -0.50
CA ILE A 449 13.11 1.63 0.90
C ILE A 449 14.37 1.75 1.76
N LYS A 450 14.61 2.93 2.32
CA LYS A 450 15.88 3.28 2.96
C LYS A 450 15.76 3.89 4.36
N ASN A 451 16.59 3.47 5.31
CA ASN A 451 16.71 4.11 6.63
C ASN A 451 15.38 4.19 7.41
N ASN A 452 14.49 3.21 7.24
CA ASN A 452 13.20 3.19 7.91
C ASN A 452 13.23 2.33 9.18
N TYR A 453 12.25 2.56 10.06
CA TYR A 453 12.00 1.72 11.25
C TYR A 453 10.59 1.15 11.19
N PHE A 454 10.47 -0.15 10.98
CA PHE A 454 9.21 -0.88 10.88
C PHE A 454 9.00 -1.76 12.11
N SER A 455 7.90 -1.55 12.82
CA SER A 455 7.60 -2.27 14.06
C SER A 455 6.10 -2.36 14.32
N GLY A 456 5.69 -3.12 15.34
CA GLY A 456 4.32 -3.06 15.86
C GLY A 456 3.26 -3.45 14.83
N THR A 457 3.53 -4.45 14.00
CA THR A 457 2.57 -5.11 13.12
C THR A 457 2.49 -6.60 13.44
N ASN A 458 1.28 -7.15 13.43
CA ASN A 458 1.06 -8.60 13.49
C ASN A 458 1.17 -9.28 12.11
N THR A 459 1.45 -8.55 11.02
CA THR A 459 1.63 -9.12 9.68
C THR A 459 3.05 -8.87 9.17
N ARG A 460 3.23 -8.54 7.88
CA ARG A 460 4.54 -8.40 7.25
C ARG A 460 5.12 -7.00 7.48
N GLY A 461 6.44 -6.87 7.34
CA GLY A 461 7.07 -5.56 7.19
C GLY A 461 6.80 -4.99 5.79
N VAL A 462 7.46 -5.56 4.79
CA VAL A 462 7.33 -5.17 3.38
C VAL A 462 6.78 -6.34 2.56
N LEU A 463 5.67 -6.14 1.86
CA LEU A 463 5.20 -6.97 0.76
C LEU A 463 5.59 -6.29 -0.56
N LEU A 464 6.47 -6.92 -1.34
CA LEU A 464 7.02 -6.36 -2.57
C LEU A 464 6.75 -7.25 -3.78
N THR A 465 5.94 -6.74 -4.70
CA THR A 465 5.61 -7.40 -5.97
C THR A 465 5.74 -6.39 -7.13
N THR A 466 6.96 -6.12 -7.56
CA THR A 466 7.24 -5.26 -8.74
C THR A 466 8.45 -5.77 -9.50
N ARG A 467 8.41 -5.65 -10.83
CA ARG A 467 9.45 -6.20 -11.71
C ARG A 467 10.67 -5.29 -11.89
N ARG A 468 10.54 -3.99 -11.55
CA ARG A 468 11.66 -3.05 -11.71
C ARG A 468 12.59 -3.14 -10.51
N LYS A 469 13.77 -2.54 -10.65
CA LYS A 469 14.81 -2.54 -9.63
C LYS A 469 14.26 -2.08 -8.28
N SER A 470 14.48 -2.87 -7.26
CA SER A 470 14.04 -2.59 -5.89
C SER A 470 15.21 -2.71 -4.92
N ILE A 471 15.42 -1.68 -4.11
CA ILE A 471 16.45 -1.65 -3.08
C ILE A 471 15.79 -1.47 -1.71
N ILE A 472 16.00 -2.43 -0.82
CA ILE A 472 15.61 -2.37 0.59
C ILE A 472 16.91 -2.27 1.39
N GLU A 473 17.28 -1.05 1.80
CA GLU A 473 18.58 -0.80 2.43
C GLU A 473 18.53 -0.10 3.80
N ASN A 474 19.37 -0.55 4.72
CA ASN A 474 19.59 0.12 6.01
C ASN A 474 18.32 0.34 6.86
N ASN A 475 17.34 -0.54 6.74
CA ASN A 475 16.12 -0.48 7.54
C ASN A 475 16.24 -1.34 8.81
N VAL A 476 15.44 -1.01 9.82
CA VAL A 476 15.24 -1.84 11.00
C VAL A 476 13.84 -2.43 10.94
N PHE A 477 13.77 -3.75 10.90
CA PHE A 477 12.54 -4.52 11.10
C PHE A 477 12.59 -5.07 12.52
N TYR A 478 11.67 -4.61 13.36
CA TYR A 478 11.63 -4.97 14.77
C TYR A 478 10.33 -5.68 15.10
N ARG A 479 10.42 -6.99 15.36
CA ARG A 479 9.30 -7.84 15.79
C ARG A 479 8.07 -7.66 14.90
N THR A 480 8.23 -7.96 13.61
CA THR A 480 7.07 -8.18 12.72
C THR A 480 6.44 -9.52 13.07
N GLY A 481 5.11 -9.57 13.12
CA GLY A 481 4.39 -10.82 13.40
C GLY A 481 4.71 -11.90 12.38
N MET A 482 4.53 -11.58 11.10
CA MET A 482 4.88 -12.43 9.97
C MET A 482 6.28 -12.03 9.45
N HIS A 483 6.54 -12.33 8.17
CA HIS A 483 7.80 -12.05 7.49
C HIS A 483 8.17 -10.56 7.56
N ALA A 484 9.44 -10.27 7.84
CA ALA A 484 9.93 -8.90 7.69
C ALA A 484 9.81 -8.45 6.23
N ILE A 485 10.11 -9.36 5.30
CA ILE A 485 9.95 -9.14 3.86
C ILE A 485 9.25 -10.34 3.25
N LEU A 486 8.15 -10.10 2.55
CA LEU A 486 7.47 -11.04 1.67
C LEU A 486 7.61 -10.56 0.22
N ILE A 487 8.14 -11.42 -0.64
CA ILE A 487 8.12 -11.24 -2.10
C ILE A 487 7.13 -12.26 -2.64
N ALA A 488 6.05 -11.80 -3.24
CA ALA A 488 4.95 -12.63 -3.73
C ALA A 488 4.63 -12.35 -5.21
N ASN A 489 3.62 -13.05 -5.71
CA ASN A 489 2.89 -12.79 -6.96
C ASN A 489 1.72 -13.77 -6.93
N ASP A 490 0.49 -13.31 -7.07
CA ASP A 490 -0.70 -14.16 -6.94
C ASP A 490 -1.73 -13.84 -8.01
N ALA A 491 -2.28 -14.87 -8.65
CA ALA A 491 -3.35 -14.76 -9.65
C ALA A 491 -4.56 -15.67 -9.31
N SER A 492 -4.74 -15.97 -8.02
CA SER A 492 -5.72 -16.94 -7.52
C SER A 492 -6.56 -16.43 -6.34
N SER A 493 -5.99 -15.60 -5.46
CA SER A 493 -6.66 -15.09 -4.25
C SER A 493 -6.81 -13.56 -4.30
N TRP A 494 -5.75 -12.83 -3.98
CA TRP A 494 -5.67 -11.37 -3.99
C TRP A 494 -5.51 -10.78 -5.39
N TYR A 495 -5.02 -11.57 -6.35
CA TYR A 495 -4.72 -11.11 -7.71
C TYR A 495 -3.70 -9.96 -7.75
N GLU A 496 -2.78 -9.93 -6.78
CA GLU A 496 -1.69 -8.96 -6.72
C GLU A 496 -0.53 -9.41 -7.63
N SER A 497 -0.27 -8.63 -8.67
CA SER A 497 0.72 -8.94 -9.70
C SER A 497 2.06 -8.29 -9.40
N GLY A 498 3.12 -8.85 -9.98
CA GLY A 498 4.44 -8.23 -9.98
C GLY A 498 5.57 -9.20 -9.66
N ALA A 499 5.95 -10.02 -10.64
CA ALA A 499 7.14 -10.85 -10.53
C ALA A 499 8.42 -10.00 -10.42
N VAL A 500 9.17 -10.14 -9.33
CA VAL A 500 10.46 -9.42 -9.17
C VAL A 500 11.55 -9.93 -10.10
N ARG A 501 12.41 -9.01 -10.57
CA ARG A 501 13.51 -9.29 -11.51
C ARG A 501 14.88 -8.74 -11.10
N ASP A 502 14.91 -7.84 -10.12
CA ASP A 502 16.13 -7.24 -9.56
C ASP A 502 15.79 -6.66 -8.18
N VAL A 503 16.15 -7.39 -7.12
CA VAL A 503 15.94 -6.97 -5.73
C VAL A 503 17.24 -7.06 -4.95
N THR A 504 17.63 -5.96 -4.31
CA THR A 504 18.75 -5.93 -3.37
C THR A 504 18.24 -5.60 -1.96
N ILE A 505 18.46 -6.51 -1.02
CA ILE A 505 18.15 -6.39 0.41
C ILE A 505 19.49 -6.30 1.15
N LYS A 506 19.89 -5.09 1.56
CA LYS A 506 21.23 -4.89 2.13
C LYS A 506 21.31 -3.99 3.37
N GLY A 507 22.22 -4.30 4.28
CA GLY A 507 22.48 -3.44 5.45
C GLY A 507 21.31 -3.36 6.45
N ASN A 508 20.27 -4.18 6.31
CA ASN A 508 19.10 -4.15 7.18
C ASN A 508 19.37 -4.90 8.49
N GLN A 509 18.61 -4.54 9.52
CA GLN A 509 18.55 -5.26 10.78
C GLN A 509 17.18 -5.92 10.92
N PHE A 510 17.17 -7.25 10.98
CA PHE A 510 15.98 -8.06 11.25
C PHE A 510 16.05 -8.55 12.69
N ILE A 511 15.25 -7.96 13.56
CA ILE A 511 15.29 -8.20 14.99
C ILE A 511 14.00 -8.91 15.40
N GLU A 512 14.13 -10.21 15.65
CA GLU A 512 13.09 -11.06 16.21
C GLU A 512 11.76 -11.06 15.42
N CYS A 513 11.88 -11.02 14.09
CA CYS A 513 10.76 -11.06 13.14
C CYS A 513 10.23 -12.49 12.92
N GLY A 514 8.97 -12.60 12.48
CA GLY A 514 8.37 -13.89 12.08
C GLY A 514 7.77 -14.70 13.23
N TYR A 515 7.40 -14.08 14.35
CA TYR A 515 6.99 -14.80 15.56
C TYR A 515 5.60 -15.44 15.54
N ASN A 516 4.76 -15.25 14.50
CA ASN A 516 3.36 -15.70 14.51
C ASN A 516 2.94 -16.67 13.38
N LEU A 517 3.87 -17.20 12.59
CA LEU A 517 3.56 -18.08 11.45
C LEU A 517 4.11 -19.51 11.56
N SER A 518 4.40 -20.01 12.77
CA SER A 518 4.98 -21.36 12.93
C SER A 518 4.17 -22.43 12.18
N PRO A 519 4.79 -23.33 11.40
CA PRO A 519 6.24 -23.49 11.18
C PRO A 519 6.85 -22.59 10.10
N ASN A 520 6.05 -21.82 9.36
CA ASN A 520 6.46 -20.95 8.24
C ASN A 520 7.02 -19.58 8.69
N SER A 521 7.63 -19.50 9.87
CA SER A 521 8.09 -18.27 10.55
C SER A 521 9.34 -17.58 9.97
N TYR A 522 9.61 -17.73 8.67
CA TYR A 522 10.82 -17.19 8.04
C TYR A 522 10.84 -15.66 8.06
N VAL A 523 12.01 -15.09 8.37
CA VAL A 523 12.22 -13.62 8.36
C VAL A 523 12.01 -13.06 6.95
N ILE A 524 12.58 -13.70 5.93
CA ILE A 524 12.37 -13.36 4.51
C ILE A 524 11.67 -14.52 3.82
N ASN A 525 10.55 -14.24 3.15
CA ASN A 525 9.78 -15.23 2.40
C ASN A 525 9.66 -14.80 0.93
N ILE A 526 10.23 -15.57 0.02
CA ILE A 526 10.13 -15.36 -1.44
C ILE A 526 9.21 -16.44 -1.97
N TRP A 527 7.92 -16.15 -2.09
CA TRP A 527 6.91 -17.18 -2.27
C TRP A 527 5.78 -16.74 -3.20
N PRO A 528 5.96 -16.90 -4.52
CA PRO A 528 4.88 -16.69 -5.47
C PRO A 528 3.80 -17.75 -5.25
N GLU A 529 2.53 -17.42 -5.49
CA GLU A 529 1.41 -18.35 -5.36
C GLU A 529 1.23 -19.21 -6.63
N ASN A 530 2.34 -19.67 -7.23
CA ASN A 530 2.27 -20.65 -8.30
C ASN A 530 1.95 -22.05 -7.74
N HIS A 531 0.94 -22.70 -8.31
CA HIS A 531 0.45 -24.04 -7.97
C HIS A 531 0.83 -25.10 -9.02
N LYS A 532 1.41 -24.68 -10.14
CA LYS A 532 1.93 -25.56 -11.19
C LYS A 532 3.38 -25.16 -11.50
N GLU A 533 4.28 -26.12 -11.33
CA GLU A 533 5.68 -25.97 -11.72
C GLU A 533 5.82 -26.09 -13.24
N ILE A 534 6.71 -25.29 -13.82
CA ILE A 534 7.03 -25.33 -15.24
C ILE A 534 8.55 -25.55 -15.35
N PRO A 535 9.00 -26.60 -16.06
CA PRO A 535 10.42 -26.86 -16.23
C PRO A 535 11.16 -25.63 -16.76
N ASN A 536 12.29 -25.30 -16.11
CA ASN A 536 13.16 -24.16 -16.47
C ASN A 536 12.50 -22.77 -16.44
N TYR A 537 11.33 -22.61 -15.83
CA TYR A 537 10.71 -21.31 -15.60
C TYR A 537 10.64 -21.00 -14.10
N PHE A 538 11.05 -19.79 -13.75
CA PHE A 538 11.05 -19.27 -12.38
C PHE A 538 10.29 -17.95 -12.38
N VAL A 539 9.40 -17.77 -11.41
CA VAL A 539 8.58 -16.56 -11.31
C VAL A 539 9.44 -15.36 -10.92
N HIS A 540 10.35 -15.54 -9.97
CA HIS A 540 11.21 -14.48 -9.46
C HIS A 540 12.67 -14.65 -9.90
N GLU A 541 13.35 -13.53 -10.14
CA GLU A 541 14.74 -13.53 -10.59
C GLU A 541 15.58 -12.47 -9.89
N ASN A 542 16.88 -12.75 -9.76
CA ASN A 542 17.96 -11.86 -9.31
C ASN A 542 17.65 -11.16 -7.97
N ILE A 543 17.70 -11.95 -6.90
CA ILE A 543 17.47 -11.46 -5.54
C ILE A 543 18.78 -11.58 -4.76
N VAL A 544 19.28 -10.46 -4.24
CA VAL A 544 20.50 -10.38 -3.45
C VAL A 544 20.18 -9.96 -2.02
N VAL A 545 20.55 -10.80 -1.06
CA VAL A 545 20.45 -10.56 0.38
C VAL A 545 21.86 -10.49 0.95
N GLU A 546 22.36 -9.28 1.23
CA GLU A 546 23.75 -9.10 1.63
C GLU A 546 23.98 -8.09 2.77
N ASN A 547 25.02 -8.32 3.56
CA ASN A 547 25.45 -7.38 4.61
C ASN A 547 24.33 -7.03 5.63
N ASN A 548 23.37 -7.94 5.86
CA ASN A 548 22.30 -7.73 6.83
C ASN A 548 22.65 -8.37 8.19
N LEU A 549 22.04 -7.84 9.26
CA LEU A 549 22.05 -8.45 10.58
C LEU A 549 20.72 -9.17 10.82
N PHE A 550 20.77 -10.47 11.10
CA PHE A 550 19.66 -11.28 11.55
C PHE A 550 19.84 -11.59 13.04
N LYS A 551 19.11 -10.88 13.91
CA LYS A 551 19.02 -11.19 15.34
C LYS A 551 17.76 -12.02 15.57
N ILE A 552 17.89 -13.35 15.54
CA ILE A 552 16.78 -14.30 15.48
C ILE A 552 16.54 -15.00 16.82
N PHE A 553 15.28 -15.27 17.15
CA PHE A 553 14.90 -16.05 18.33
C PHE A 553 14.60 -17.52 17.98
N ASP A 554 14.67 -17.91 16.71
CA ASP A 554 14.31 -19.24 16.21
C ASP A 554 15.07 -19.54 14.90
N THR A 555 15.01 -20.78 14.39
CA THR A 555 15.78 -21.23 13.22
C THR A 555 15.43 -20.59 11.87
N PRO A 556 14.16 -20.28 11.51
CA PRO A 556 13.81 -19.93 10.12
C PRO A 556 14.32 -18.53 9.71
N ILE A 557 15.18 -18.47 8.69
CA ILE A 557 15.78 -17.22 8.20
C ILE A 557 15.20 -16.81 6.85
N LEU A 558 15.37 -17.67 5.84
CA LEU A 558 14.92 -17.37 4.49
C LEU A 558 14.33 -18.60 3.83
N ARG A 559 13.17 -18.45 3.20
CA ARG A 559 12.66 -19.47 2.27
C ARG A 559 12.39 -18.86 0.90
N ALA A 560 12.55 -19.68 -0.15
CA ALA A 560 12.23 -19.28 -1.51
C ALA A 560 11.54 -20.40 -2.30
N LYS A 561 10.60 -20.02 -3.17
CA LYS A 561 9.99 -20.88 -4.18
C LYS A 561 10.05 -20.23 -5.55
N SER A 562 10.32 -21.01 -6.59
CA SER A 562 10.29 -20.57 -8.00
C SER A 562 11.14 -19.32 -8.24
N ALA A 563 12.38 -19.34 -7.74
CA ALA A 563 13.33 -18.24 -7.84
C ALA A 563 14.63 -18.65 -8.54
N LYS A 564 15.15 -17.78 -9.40
CA LYS A 564 16.46 -17.97 -10.07
C LYS A 564 17.43 -16.85 -9.70
N GLY A 565 18.68 -17.18 -9.42
CA GLY A 565 19.72 -16.19 -9.11
C GLY A 565 19.51 -15.56 -7.72
N LEU A 566 19.34 -16.41 -6.70
CA LEU A 566 19.19 -15.98 -5.32
C LEU A 566 20.55 -16.03 -4.62
N ILE A 567 21.02 -14.89 -4.10
CA ILE A 567 22.31 -14.76 -3.44
C ILE A 567 22.10 -14.34 -1.99
N PHE A 568 22.57 -15.13 -1.04
CA PHE A 568 22.67 -14.80 0.38
C PHE A 568 24.14 -14.77 0.77
N LYS A 569 24.72 -13.58 1.02
CA LYS A 569 26.17 -13.46 1.31
C LYS A 569 26.50 -12.38 2.32
N ASN A 570 27.63 -12.50 3.01
CA ASN A 570 28.11 -11.50 3.99
C ASN A 570 27.07 -11.10 5.07
N ASN A 571 26.08 -11.95 5.37
CA ASN A 571 25.09 -11.66 6.42
C ASN A 571 25.63 -12.14 7.78
N LYS A 572 25.30 -11.41 8.84
CA LYS A 572 25.60 -11.77 10.23
C LYS A 572 24.33 -12.32 10.89
N ILE A 573 24.41 -13.52 11.45
CA ILE A 573 23.30 -14.17 12.14
C ILE A 573 23.68 -14.35 13.60
N VAL A 574 22.84 -13.85 14.51
CA VAL A 574 23.05 -13.95 15.97
C VAL A 574 21.76 -14.39 16.63
N SER A 575 21.88 -15.20 17.68
CA SER A 575 20.73 -15.62 18.48
C SER A 575 20.23 -14.53 19.43
N SER A 576 18.96 -14.60 19.78
CA SER A 576 18.29 -13.85 20.84
C SER A 576 17.42 -14.80 21.64
N ASN A 577 17.29 -14.57 22.95
CA ASN A 577 16.56 -15.42 23.88
C ASN A 577 15.35 -14.73 24.53
N ILE A 578 14.97 -13.54 24.05
CA ILE A 578 13.87 -12.76 24.62
C ILE A 578 12.51 -13.38 24.26
N LEU A 579 12.33 -13.76 22.99
CA LEU A 579 11.19 -14.55 22.55
C LEU A 579 11.51 -16.04 22.67
N ARG A 580 10.49 -16.85 22.97
CA ARG A 580 10.65 -18.31 23.09
C ARG A 580 10.76 -18.93 21.70
N HIS A 581 11.63 -19.94 21.57
CA HIS A 581 11.69 -20.81 20.39
C HIS A 581 10.31 -21.41 20.10
N LEU A 582 9.91 -21.40 18.83
CA LEU A 582 8.68 -22.05 18.41
C LEU A 582 8.95 -23.56 18.31
N LYS A 583 8.00 -24.40 18.72
CA LYS A 583 8.15 -25.86 18.71
C LYS A 583 8.40 -26.41 17.29
N GLY A 584 9.09 -27.53 17.20
CA GLY A 584 9.30 -28.31 15.96
C GLY A 584 10.65 -28.07 15.30
N ASN A 585 11.10 -29.06 14.53
CA ASN A 585 12.31 -28.96 13.72
C ASN A 585 12.00 -28.21 12.41
N LYS A 586 12.67 -27.08 12.16
CA LYS A 586 12.43 -26.23 10.98
C LYS A 586 13.76 -25.84 10.34
N PRO A 587 13.90 -25.96 9.01
CA PRO A 587 15.14 -25.58 8.35
C PRO A 587 15.36 -24.07 8.47
N SER A 588 16.62 -23.69 8.60
CA SER A 588 17.03 -22.29 8.54
C SER A 588 16.82 -21.70 7.15
N PHE A 589 17.05 -22.52 6.13
CA PHE A 589 16.81 -22.19 4.74
C PHE A 589 15.97 -23.25 4.07
N TYR A 590 14.91 -22.83 3.38
CA TYR A 590 14.06 -23.73 2.61
C TYR A 590 13.95 -23.27 1.16
N PHE A 591 14.34 -24.11 0.22
CA PHE A 591 14.31 -23.78 -1.21
C PHE A 591 13.49 -24.80 -1.98
N GLN A 592 12.47 -24.32 -2.70
CA GLN A 592 11.65 -25.16 -3.59
C GLN A 592 11.73 -24.67 -5.03
N GLN A 593 12.04 -25.56 -5.98
CA GLN A 593 12.05 -25.23 -7.40
C GLN A 593 12.87 -23.96 -7.69
N CYS A 594 14.06 -23.85 -7.09
CA CYS A 594 14.97 -22.72 -7.29
C CYS A 594 16.19 -23.12 -8.13
N LYS A 595 16.86 -22.14 -8.75
CA LYS A 595 18.08 -22.34 -9.53
C LYS A 595 19.08 -21.21 -9.30
N ASP A 596 20.37 -21.53 -9.43
CA ASP A 596 21.47 -20.59 -9.23
C ASP A 596 21.39 -19.93 -7.83
N VAL A 597 21.18 -20.75 -6.80
CA VAL A 597 21.14 -20.32 -5.40
C VAL A 597 22.55 -20.33 -4.83
N PHE A 598 22.98 -19.22 -4.23
CA PHE A 598 24.26 -19.11 -3.54
C PHE A 598 24.03 -18.71 -2.08
N VAL A 599 24.52 -19.52 -1.14
CA VAL A 599 24.46 -19.25 0.30
C VAL A 599 25.88 -19.24 0.86
N GLU A 600 26.30 -18.10 1.40
CA GLU A 600 27.54 -17.98 2.16
C GLU A 600 27.23 -17.79 3.65
N LEU A 601 27.77 -18.69 4.48
CA LEU A 601 27.66 -18.67 5.93
C LEU A 601 29.03 -18.33 6.54
N ASN A 602 29.05 -17.46 7.55
CA ASN A 602 30.26 -17.07 8.27
C ASN A 602 30.42 -17.88 9.56
N LYS A 603 31.65 -18.26 9.97
CA LYS A 603 31.89 -18.93 11.26
C LYS A 603 31.37 -18.14 12.48
N THR A 604 31.31 -16.82 12.39
CA THR A 604 30.76 -15.95 13.45
C THR A 604 29.24 -16.00 13.56
N ASN A 605 28.56 -16.75 12.70
CA ASN A 605 27.14 -17.04 12.83
C ASN A 605 26.94 -18.05 13.97
N HIS A 606 27.21 -17.60 15.19
CA HIS A 606 26.92 -18.34 16.41
C HIS A 606 25.43 -18.20 16.69
N GLY A 607 24.65 -19.27 16.51
CA GLY A 607 23.21 -19.22 16.67
C GLY A 607 22.50 -20.49 16.21
N VAL A 608 21.17 -20.44 16.31
CA VAL A 608 20.20 -21.52 16.03
C VAL A 608 20.11 -21.77 14.50
N PHE A 609 21.22 -22.12 13.88
CA PHE A 609 21.24 -22.67 12.53
C PHE A 609 21.08 -24.18 12.66
N ASP A 610 20.16 -24.76 11.89
CA ASP A 610 19.93 -26.20 11.91
C ASP A 610 20.39 -26.82 10.58
N PHE A 611 19.56 -26.74 9.54
CA PHE A 611 19.86 -27.30 8.23
C PHE A 611 19.23 -26.49 7.09
N ILE A 612 19.65 -26.83 5.87
CA ILE A 612 19.07 -26.34 4.61
C ILE A 612 18.22 -27.47 4.04
N GLU A 613 16.97 -27.18 3.71
CA GLU A 613 16.09 -28.11 3.00
C GLU A 613 15.88 -27.65 1.56
N ILE A 614 16.01 -28.59 0.62
CA ILE A 614 15.73 -28.34 -0.80
C ILE A 614 14.63 -29.30 -1.29
N LYS A 615 13.75 -28.81 -2.15
CA LYS A 615 12.65 -29.58 -2.76
C LYS A 615 12.53 -29.27 -4.25
N ASN A 616 12.32 -30.30 -5.07
CA ASN A 616 12.24 -30.17 -6.53
C ASN A 616 13.45 -29.41 -7.11
N MET A 617 14.63 -29.69 -6.56
CA MET A 617 15.92 -29.11 -6.91
C MET A 617 16.98 -30.22 -6.92
N THR A 618 18.04 -30.00 -7.68
CA THR A 618 19.25 -30.83 -7.63
C THR A 618 20.34 -30.11 -6.85
N ASN A 619 21.34 -30.83 -6.35
CA ASN A 619 22.49 -30.22 -5.65
C ASN A 619 23.24 -29.20 -6.53
N ASN A 620 23.23 -29.36 -7.86
CA ASN A 620 23.82 -28.40 -8.80
C ASN A 620 23.06 -27.06 -8.86
N ASN A 621 21.88 -26.95 -8.25
CA ASN A 621 21.10 -25.72 -8.22
C ASN A 621 21.43 -24.81 -7.03
N ILE A 622 22.25 -25.30 -6.09
CA ILE A 622 22.65 -24.56 -4.90
C ILE A 622 24.15 -24.71 -4.64
N THR A 623 24.81 -23.60 -4.33
CA THR A 623 26.20 -23.57 -3.84
C THR A 623 26.20 -23.04 -2.41
N VAL A 624 26.75 -23.81 -1.47
CA VAL A 624 26.90 -23.40 -0.07
C VAL A 624 28.38 -23.22 0.25
N LYS A 625 28.76 -22.05 0.73
CA LYS A 625 30.13 -21.71 1.11
C LYS A 625 30.20 -21.36 2.60
N ASN A 626 31.10 -22.02 3.32
CA ASN A 626 31.41 -21.69 4.71
C ASN A 626 32.70 -20.86 4.74
N LYS A 627 32.60 -19.57 5.11
CA LYS A 627 33.77 -18.71 5.35
C LYS A 627 34.39 -19.08 6.68
N LYS A 628 35.69 -19.44 6.62
CA LYS A 628 36.51 -19.77 7.80
C LYS A 628 36.70 -18.58 8.72
#